data_AF-A0A5B1R1D9-F1
#
_entry.id   AF-A0A5B1R1D9-F1
#
_cell.length_a   1.000
_cell.length_b   1.000
_cell.length_c   1.000
_cell.angle_alpha   90.00
_cell.angle_beta   90.00
_cell.angle_gamma   90.00
#
_symmetry.space_group_name_H-M   'P 1'
#
loop_
_entity.id
_entity.type
_entity.pdbx_description
1 polymer ?
#
loop_
_entity_poly.entity_id
_entity_poly.type
_entity_poly.pdbx_seq_one_letter_code
_entity_poly.pdbx_strand_id
1 'polypeptide(L)'
;MPHQQPQQSPAPSQQSPLQSDQQSQSQSQSPPAQQAIMQGRLPNGQLCRPTAEDIHEGTEFIAKFREEWTKERNLDSVATHFIPENERLKLYEMLDQLAALVHDLDHKLPVMYGMMKRDKREELIKKLVIISVVTHYQHAQTSMTDPRFIIDCDNIRAMYTQSHNAHTAFTQTMAELAVMEHSAQPRSPASSTPS
;
A
#
# COMPACT_ATOMS: atom_id res chain seq x y z
N MET A 1 41.00 -27.31 -56.51
CA MET A 1 41.99 -26.27 -56.83
C MET A 1 42.39 -25.57 -55.53
N PRO A 2 43.71 -25.47 -55.25
CA PRO A 2 44.28 -24.84 -54.06
C PRO A 2 44.45 -23.33 -54.26
N HIS A 3 44.57 -22.54 -53.19
CA HIS A 3 45.41 -21.32 -53.04
C HIS A 3 45.14 -20.69 -51.66
N GLN A 4 46.01 -20.88 -50.66
CA GLN A 4 47.23 -20.10 -50.33
C GLN A 4 46.97 -18.83 -49.49
N GLN A 5 47.24 -18.96 -48.18
CA GLN A 5 47.88 -17.95 -47.30
C GLN A 5 49.27 -17.55 -47.87
N PRO A 6 50.01 -16.49 -47.43
CA PRO A 6 50.18 -15.97 -46.06
C PRO A 6 50.20 -14.41 -45.98
N GLN A 7 50.38 -13.72 -44.84
CA GLN A 7 51.70 -13.26 -44.36
C GLN A 7 51.61 -12.51 -43.01
N GLN A 8 52.56 -12.81 -42.13
CA GLN A 8 52.85 -12.26 -40.79
C GLN A 8 53.60 -10.92 -40.87
N SER A 9 53.59 -10.04 -39.85
CA SER A 9 54.62 -9.85 -38.78
C SER A 9 54.45 -8.42 -38.15
N PRO A 10 55.26 -7.95 -37.17
CA PRO A 10 55.39 -8.34 -35.76
C PRO A 10 55.29 -7.14 -34.74
N ALA A 11 55.45 -7.47 -33.45
CA ALA A 11 55.43 -6.72 -32.16
C ALA A 11 56.39 -5.48 -32.04
N PRO A 12 56.61 -4.75 -30.89
CA PRO A 12 56.28 -5.08 -29.49
C PRO A 12 56.00 -3.91 -28.45
N SER A 13 55.70 -4.33 -27.21
CA SER A 13 56.05 -3.71 -25.89
C SER A 13 55.39 -2.42 -25.36
N GLN A 14 54.68 -2.54 -24.22
CA GLN A 14 54.99 -1.97 -22.89
C GLN A 14 53.72 -2.01 -21.99
N GLN A 15 53.68 -2.83 -20.93
CA GLN A 15 54.06 -2.55 -19.52
C GLN A 15 53.18 -1.51 -18.77
N SER A 16 52.23 -2.05 -17.98
CA SER A 16 51.80 -1.73 -16.58
C SER A 16 51.50 -0.27 -16.13
N PRO A 17 50.75 -0.01 -15.03
CA PRO A 17 50.24 -0.91 -13.99
C PRO A 17 48.74 -0.72 -13.61
N LEU A 18 48.33 -1.53 -12.63
CA LEU A 18 47.07 -1.53 -11.90
C LEU A 18 46.54 -0.13 -11.52
N GLN A 19 45.25 0.10 -11.78
CA GLN A 19 44.45 0.99 -10.93
C GLN A 19 43.10 0.35 -10.65
N SER A 20 42.98 -0.12 -9.42
CA SER A 20 41.77 -0.58 -8.77
C SER A 20 40.87 0.64 -8.56
N ASP A 21 39.82 0.79 -9.36
CA ASP A 21 38.66 1.60 -8.97
C ASP A 21 37.47 0.68 -8.80
N GLN A 22 37.43 0.11 -7.61
CA GLN A 22 36.26 -0.51 -7.01
C GLN A 22 35.25 0.62 -6.73
N GLN A 23 34.58 1.10 -7.77
CA GLN A 23 33.49 2.04 -7.59
C GLN A 23 32.23 1.25 -7.20
N SER A 24 32.07 1.19 -5.90
CA SER A 24 30.95 0.62 -5.18
C SER A 24 29.62 1.03 -5.78
N GLN A 25 28.80 -0.01 -5.93
CA GLN A 25 27.35 0.04 -5.97
C GLN A 25 26.81 1.04 -4.94
N SER A 26 26.07 2.02 -5.43
CA SER A 26 24.88 2.51 -4.73
C SER A 26 23.85 2.82 -5.80
N GLN A 27 23.34 1.74 -6.38
CA GLN A 27 22.07 1.74 -7.08
C GLN A 27 21.01 1.93 -5.99
N SER A 28 20.78 3.19 -5.63
CA SER A 28 19.67 3.60 -4.80
C SER A 28 18.41 3.25 -5.57
N GLN A 29 17.90 2.04 -5.35
CA GLN A 29 16.54 1.69 -5.69
C GLN A 29 15.65 2.64 -4.92
N SER A 30 15.24 3.71 -5.60
CA SER A 30 14.14 4.55 -5.18
C SER A 30 12.97 3.61 -4.86
N PRO A 31 12.44 3.59 -3.63
CA PRO A 31 11.20 2.88 -3.37
C PRO A 31 10.13 3.37 -4.36
N PRO A 32 9.25 2.48 -4.85
CA PRO A 32 8.18 2.88 -5.76
C PRO A 32 7.40 4.05 -5.14
N ALA A 33 7.14 5.07 -5.94
CA ALA A 33 6.56 6.37 -5.54
C ALA A 33 5.22 6.30 -4.78
N GLN A 34 4.63 5.11 -4.65
CA GLN A 34 3.42 4.84 -3.87
C GLN A 34 3.70 4.70 -2.35
N GLN A 35 4.93 4.41 -1.93
CA GLN A 35 5.30 4.35 -0.50
C GLN A 35 5.40 5.73 0.17
N ALA A 36 5.50 6.82 -0.60
CA ALA A 36 5.61 8.17 -0.08
C ALA A 36 4.28 8.79 0.39
N ILE A 37 3.16 8.07 0.21
CA ILE A 37 1.81 8.62 0.42
C ILE A 37 1.39 8.59 1.90
N MET A 38 1.92 7.65 2.69
CA MET A 38 1.55 7.51 4.11
C MET A 38 2.43 8.28 5.10
N GLN A 39 3.52 8.89 4.66
CA GLN A 39 4.50 9.42 5.61
C GLN A 39 4.26 10.89 5.92
N GLY A 40 3.43 11.17 6.93
CA GLY A 40 3.50 12.42 7.68
C GLY A 40 4.85 12.55 8.40
N ARG A 41 5.89 12.98 7.69
CA ARG A 41 7.21 13.26 8.29
C ARG A 41 7.23 14.65 8.89
N LEU A 42 7.71 14.76 10.13
CA LEU A 42 8.14 16.01 10.75
C LEU A 42 9.27 16.65 9.92
N PRO A 43 9.55 17.96 10.08
CA PRO A 43 10.65 18.63 9.37
C PRO A 43 12.03 17.96 9.56
N ASN A 44 12.21 17.21 10.66
CA ASN A 44 13.39 16.39 10.93
C ASN A 44 13.37 14.99 10.29
N GLY A 45 12.39 14.67 9.45
CA GLY A 45 12.24 13.38 8.80
C GLY A 45 11.70 12.26 9.70
N GLN A 46 11.39 12.53 10.97
CA GLN A 46 10.81 11.55 11.89
C GLN A 46 9.32 11.32 11.59
N LEU A 47 8.91 10.05 11.62
CA LEU A 47 7.52 9.66 11.56
C LEU A 47 6.84 9.99 12.89
N CYS A 48 5.72 10.72 12.84
CA CYS A 48 4.96 11.03 14.04
C CYS A 48 3.88 9.98 14.27
N ARG A 49 3.75 9.50 15.51
CA ARG A 49 2.62 8.68 15.92
C ARG A 49 1.35 9.56 15.86
N PRO A 50 0.23 9.07 15.30
CA PRO A 50 -1.01 9.83 15.28
C PRO A 50 -1.46 10.08 16.72
N THR A 51 -1.91 11.30 16.99
CA THR A 51 -2.46 11.66 18.29
C THR A 51 -3.89 11.14 18.45
N ALA A 52 -4.42 11.15 19.67
CA ALA A 52 -5.82 10.81 19.91
C ALA A 52 -6.78 11.76 19.17
N GLU A 53 -6.42 13.04 19.05
CA GLU A 53 -7.18 14.05 18.29
C GLU A 53 -7.20 13.72 16.80
N ASP A 54 -6.05 13.31 16.21
CA ASP A 54 -6.00 12.92 14.79
C ASP A 54 -6.87 11.69 14.49
N ILE A 55 -6.89 10.71 15.40
CA ILE A 55 -7.71 9.51 15.28
C ILE A 55 -9.20 9.86 15.42
N HIS A 56 -9.54 10.76 16.33
CA HIS A 56 -10.90 11.23 16.51
C HIS A 56 -11.39 11.98 15.26
N GLU A 57 -10.60 12.91 14.73
CA GLU A 57 -10.87 13.62 13.47
C GLU A 57 -11.10 12.63 12.33
N GLY A 58 -10.24 11.61 12.21
CA GLY A 58 -10.39 10.56 11.20
C GLY A 58 -11.69 9.76 11.37
N THR A 59 -12.06 9.43 12.61
CA THR A 59 -13.29 8.71 12.92
C THR A 59 -14.52 9.50 12.49
N GLU A 60 -14.59 10.78 12.84
CA GLU A 60 -15.69 11.67 12.46
C GLU A 60 -15.77 11.86 10.94
N PHE A 61 -14.63 12.11 10.29
CA PHE A 61 -14.56 12.26 8.84
C PHE A 61 -15.08 11.02 8.11
N ILE A 62 -14.64 9.83 8.52
CA ILE A 62 -15.04 8.57 7.92
C ILE A 62 -16.53 8.32 8.12
N ALA A 63 -17.05 8.51 9.33
CA ALA A 63 -18.46 8.31 9.63
C ALA A 63 -19.35 9.23 8.80
N LYS A 64 -19.04 10.53 8.79
CA LYS A 64 -19.75 11.54 8.00
C LYS A 64 -19.73 11.23 6.51
N PHE A 65 -18.55 10.97 5.96
CA PHE A 65 -18.41 10.69 4.53
C PHE A 65 -19.15 9.41 4.13
N ARG A 66 -19.08 8.36 4.95
CA ARG A 66 -19.79 7.10 4.70
C ARG A 66 -21.30 7.31 4.64
N GLU A 67 -21.86 8.09 5.58
CA GLU A 67 -23.29 8.42 5.60
C GLU A 67 -23.69 9.24 4.38
N GLU A 68 -22.99 10.35 4.11
CA GLU A 68 -23.25 11.24 2.98
C GLU A 68 -23.22 10.47 1.65
N TRP A 69 -22.16 9.70 1.43
CA TRP A 69 -21.98 8.96 0.19
C TRP A 69 -23.05 7.89 -0.02
N THR A 70 -23.41 7.15 1.03
CA THR A 70 -24.45 6.10 0.96
C THR A 70 -25.81 6.71 0.65
N LYS A 71 -26.12 7.87 1.25
CA LYS A 71 -27.36 8.62 1.00
C LYS A 71 -27.44 9.17 -0.42
N GLU A 72 -26.34 9.70 -0.94
CA GLU A 72 -26.30 10.33 -2.27
C GLU A 72 -26.28 9.33 -3.42
N ARG A 73 -25.52 8.23 -3.28
CA ARG A 73 -25.26 7.34 -4.42
C ARG A 73 -26.34 6.31 -4.70
N ASN A 74 -27.18 6.00 -3.73
CA ASN A 74 -28.24 4.99 -3.82
C ASN A 74 -27.83 3.78 -4.67
N LEU A 75 -27.11 2.83 -4.07
CA LEU A 75 -26.55 1.68 -4.80
C LEU A 75 -27.61 0.86 -5.54
N ASP A 76 -28.86 0.89 -5.10
CA ASP A 76 -29.97 0.24 -5.80
C ASP A 76 -30.33 0.91 -7.12
N SER A 77 -29.86 2.13 -7.40
CA SER A 77 -30.04 2.82 -8.67
C SER A 77 -28.83 2.70 -9.59
N VAL A 78 -27.75 2.05 -9.16
CA VAL A 78 -26.54 1.86 -9.96
C VAL A 78 -26.78 0.80 -11.04
N ALA A 79 -26.22 1.05 -12.22
CA ALA A 79 -26.28 0.13 -13.35
C ALA A 79 -25.65 -1.22 -12.97
N THR A 80 -26.28 -2.31 -13.41
CA THR A 80 -25.81 -3.66 -13.12
C THR A 80 -25.00 -4.23 -14.29
N HIS A 81 -24.08 -5.11 -13.94
CA HIS A 81 -23.29 -5.91 -14.86
C HIS A 81 -23.95 -7.26 -15.07
N PHE A 82 -23.99 -7.72 -16.32
CA PHE A 82 -24.34 -9.11 -16.59
C PHE A 82 -23.11 -9.99 -16.33
N ILE A 83 -23.21 -10.89 -15.35
CA ILE A 83 -22.15 -11.84 -15.02
C ILE A 83 -22.57 -13.25 -15.47
N PRO A 84 -21.86 -13.84 -16.45
CA PRO A 84 -22.08 -15.20 -16.90
C PRO A 84 -21.99 -16.21 -15.75
N GLU A 85 -22.84 -17.23 -15.76
CA GLU A 85 -22.91 -18.21 -14.65
C GLU A 85 -21.57 -18.91 -14.37
N ASN A 86 -20.80 -19.19 -15.42
CA ASN A 86 -19.46 -19.78 -15.34
C ASN A 86 -18.42 -18.86 -14.69
N GLU A 87 -18.68 -17.56 -14.58
CA GLU A 87 -17.77 -16.57 -13.96
C GLU A 87 -18.21 -16.18 -12.54
N ARG A 88 -19.45 -16.50 -12.14
CA ARG A 88 -20.00 -16.12 -10.84
C ARG A 88 -19.22 -16.70 -9.67
N LEU A 89 -18.82 -17.97 -9.75
CA LEU A 89 -18.04 -18.62 -8.69
C LEU A 89 -16.73 -17.85 -8.44
N LYS A 90 -16.02 -17.52 -9.51
CA LYS A 90 -14.77 -16.74 -9.45
C LYS A 90 -15.02 -15.34 -8.88
N LEU A 91 -16.10 -14.69 -9.28
CA LEU A 91 -16.47 -13.37 -8.75
C LEU A 91 -16.70 -13.45 -7.23
N TYR A 92 -17.42 -14.46 -6.74
CA TYR A 92 -17.68 -14.65 -5.31
C TYR A 92 -16.40 -14.92 -4.52
N GLU A 93 -15.50 -15.78 -5.03
CA GLU A 93 -14.20 -16.02 -4.40
C GLU A 93 -13.37 -14.74 -4.27
N MET A 94 -13.33 -13.94 -5.34
CA MET A 94 -12.61 -12.65 -5.32
C MET A 94 -13.28 -11.64 -4.37
N LEU A 95 -14.61 -11.63 -4.31
CA LEU A 95 -15.37 -10.77 -3.44
C LEU A 95 -15.17 -11.12 -1.96
N ASP A 96 -15.13 -12.40 -1.61
CA ASP A 96 -14.86 -12.87 -0.25
C ASP A 96 -13.45 -12.45 0.21
N GLN A 97 -12.44 -12.58 -0.67
CA GLN A 97 -11.09 -12.11 -0.38
C GLN A 97 -11.04 -10.60 -0.16
N LEU A 98 -11.76 -9.84 -0.98
CA LEU A 98 -11.86 -8.39 -0.82
C LEU A 98 -12.61 -8.02 0.48
N ALA A 99 -13.71 -8.70 0.80
CA ALA A 99 -14.51 -8.47 1.99
C ALA A 99 -13.69 -8.70 3.28
N ALA A 100 -12.93 -9.78 3.34
CA ALA A 100 -12.05 -10.06 4.46
C ALA A 100 -10.98 -8.96 4.66
N LEU A 101 -10.35 -8.53 3.56
CA LEU A 101 -9.35 -7.46 3.58
C LEU A 101 -9.94 -6.10 3.99
N VAL A 102 -11.13 -5.77 3.47
CA VAL A 102 -11.85 -4.53 3.79
C VAL A 102 -12.25 -4.50 5.26
N HIS A 103 -12.79 -5.60 5.79
CA HIS A 103 -13.17 -5.70 7.20
C HIS A 103 -11.98 -5.45 8.13
N ASP A 104 -10.81 -5.96 7.76
CA ASP A 104 -9.57 -5.70 8.49
C ASP A 104 -9.05 -4.26 8.30
N LEU A 105 -9.30 -3.62 7.16
CA LEU A 105 -8.93 -2.22 6.96
C LEU A 105 -9.85 -1.24 7.68
N ASP A 106 -11.15 -1.51 7.76
CA ASP A 106 -12.16 -0.56 8.24
C ASP A 106 -11.83 -0.04 9.65
N HIS A 107 -11.33 -0.90 10.53
CA HIS A 107 -10.94 -0.52 11.89
C HIS A 107 -9.59 0.22 11.97
N LYS A 108 -8.78 0.18 10.90
CA LYS A 108 -7.47 0.85 10.79
C LYS A 108 -7.59 2.21 10.10
N LEU A 109 -8.66 2.47 9.35
CA LEU A 109 -8.85 3.70 8.59
C LEU A 109 -8.70 4.99 9.44
N PRO A 110 -9.25 5.09 10.68
CA PRO A 110 -9.05 6.29 11.50
C PRO A 110 -7.58 6.54 11.86
N VAL A 111 -6.83 5.47 12.14
CA VAL A 111 -5.40 5.55 12.46
C VAL A 111 -4.61 5.94 11.19
N MET A 112 -4.93 5.32 10.05
CA MET A 112 -4.35 5.68 8.75
C MET A 112 -4.59 7.16 8.43
N TYR A 113 -5.79 7.67 8.68
CA TYR A 113 -6.12 9.09 8.47
C TYR A 113 -5.17 10.02 9.25
N GLY A 114 -4.88 9.71 10.52
CA GLY A 114 -3.97 10.50 11.35
C GLY A 114 -2.49 10.38 10.98
N MET A 115 -2.08 9.30 10.34
CA MET A 115 -0.68 9.08 9.93
C MET A 115 -0.32 9.77 8.61
N MET A 116 -1.31 9.97 7.75
CA MET A 116 -1.13 10.49 6.40
C MET A 116 -1.01 12.01 6.36
N LYS A 117 -0.29 12.51 5.34
CA LYS A 117 -0.24 13.95 5.09
C LYS A 117 -1.62 14.49 4.71
N ARG A 118 -1.94 15.70 5.21
CA ARG A 118 -3.26 16.34 5.03
C ARG A 118 -3.70 16.46 3.57
N ASP A 119 -2.78 16.72 2.65
CA ASP A 119 -3.04 16.90 1.22
C ASP A 119 -3.51 15.61 0.51
N LYS A 120 -3.21 14.44 1.07
CA LYS A 120 -3.52 13.13 0.44
C LYS A 120 -4.40 12.22 1.28
N ARG A 121 -4.53 12.48 2.59
CA ARG A 121 -5.26 11.61 3.52
C ARG A 121 -6.72 11.46 3.12
N GLU A 122 -7.40 12.57 2.81
CA GLU A 122 -8.84 12.53 2.51
C GLU A 122 -9.15 11.76 1.25
N GLU A 123 -8.40 11.97 0.16
CA GLU A 123 -8.66 11.32 -1.11
C GLU A 123 -8.52 9.80 -1.00
N LEU A 124 -7.45 9.33 -0.36
CA LEU A 124 -7.24 7.89 -0.19
C LEU A 124 -8.29 7.29 0.74
N ILE A 125 -8.58 7.94 1.87
CA ILE A 125 -9.55 7.43 2.84
C ILE A 125 -10.96 7.40 2.23
N LYS A 126 -11.36 8.43 1.47
CA LYS A 126 -12.62 8.43 0.71
C LYS A 126 -12.71 7.22 -0.23
N LYS A 127 -11.64 6.94 -1.00
CA LYS A 127 -11.60 5.76 -1.89
C LYS A 127 -11.75 4.44 -1.12
N LEU A 128 -11.03 4.27 -0.02
CA LEU A 128 -11.10 3.06 0.80
C LEU A 128 -12.47 2.88 1.46
N VAL A 129 -13.11 3.97 1.92
CA VAL A 129 -14.48 3.94 2.44
C VAL A 129 -15.48 3.53 1.36
N ILE A 130 -15.34 4.07 0.13
CA ILE A 130 -16.18 3.66 -1.00
C ILE A 130 -16.02 2.18 -1.30
N ILE A 131 -14.78 1.69 -1.34
CA ILE A 131 -14.51 0.25 -1.53
C ILE A 131 -15.19 -0.56 -0.43
N SER A 132 -15.10 -0.13 0.83
CA SER A 132 -15.76 -0.81 1.95
C SER A 132 -17.28 -0.90 1.75
N VAL A 133 -17.93 0.23 1.48
CA VAL A 133 -19.39 0.29 1.29
C VAL A 133 -19.84 -0.57 0.11
N VAL A 134 -19.17 -0.46 -1.03
CA VAL A 134 -19.52 -1.21 -2.25
C VAL A 134 -19.30 -2.72 -2.04
N THR A 135 -18.21 -3.10 -1.37
CA THR A 135 -17.91 -4.51 -1.07
C THR A 135 -18.99 -5.11 -0.17
N HIS A 136 -19.39 -4.43 0.91
CA HIS A 136 -20.44 -4.92 1.80
C HIS A 136 -21.79 -5.03 1.10
N TYR A 137 -22.14 -4.04 0.26
CA TYR A 137 -23.36 -4.11 -0.54
C TYR A 137 -23.35 -5.31 -1.49
N GLN A 138 -22.28 -5.47 -2.28
CA GLN A 138 -22.18 -6.56 -3.24
C GLN A 138 -22.14 -7.92 -2.53
N HIS A 139 -21.50 -8.02 -1.36
CA HIS A 139 -21.45 -9.24 -0.56
C HIS A 139 -22.83 -9.65 -0.05
N ALA A 140 -23.64 -8.69 0.43
CA ALA A 140 -25.02 -8.96 0.83
C ALA A 140 -25.89 -9.45 -0.34
N GLN A 141 -25.68 -8.93 -1.55
CA GLN A 141 -26.39 -9.35 -2.77
C GLN A 141 -26.15 -10.83 -3.13
N THR A 142 -25.02 -11.44 -2.73
CA THR A 142 -24.69 -12.83 -3.10
C THR A 142 -25.69 -13.87 -2.55
N SER A 143 -26.37 -13.53 -1.45
CA SER A 143 -27.37 -14.38 -0.79
C SER A 143 -28.79 -14.19 -1.32
N MET A 144 -29.01 -13.23 -2.23
CA MET A 144 -30.34 -12.93 -2.77
C MET A 144 -30.74 -13.88 -3.88
N THR A 145 -32.04 -14.11 -4.03
CA THR A 145 -32.62 -14.94 -5.10
C THR A 145 -32.35 -14.38 -6.49
N ASP A 146 -32.29 -13.05 -6.62
CA ASP A 146 -31.93 -12.34 -7.85
C ASP A 146 -30.78 -11.35 -7.55
N PRO A 147 -29.53 -11.83 -7.55
CA PRO A 147 -28.39 -11.03 -7.13
C PRO A 147 -28.09 -9.92 -8.14
N ARG A 148 -27.97 -8.69 -7.64
CA ARG A 148 -27.55 -7.54 -8.45
C ARG A 148 -26.04 -7.37 -8.38
N PHE A 149 -25.40 -7.42 -9.54
CA PHE A 149 -23.95 -7.18 -9.66
C PHE A 149 -23.72 -5.73 -10.09
N ILE A 150 -23.20 -4.89 -9.21
CA ILE A 150 -22.83 -3.50 -9.50
C ILE A 150 -21.32 -3.33 -9.71
N ILE A 151 -20.56 -4.41 -9.56
CA ILE A 151 -19.13 -4.51 -9.84
C ILE A 151 -18.83 -5.82 -10.55
N ASP A 152 -17.86 -5.80 -11.47
CA ASP A 152 -17.35 -6.99 -12.14
C ASP A 152 -16.02 -7.48 -11.53
N CYS A 153 -15.45 -8.54 -12.12
CA CYS A 153 -14.18 -9.12 -11.67
C CYS A 153 -13.00 -8.14 -11.78
N ASP A 154 -12.99 -7.25 -12.77
CA ASP A 154 -11.91 -6.29 -12.97
C ASP A 154 -11.99 -5.16 -11.94
N ASN A 155 -13.20 -4.69 -11.64
CA ASN A 155 -13.47 -3.78 -10.53
C ASN A 155 -12.99 -4.39 -9.20
N ILE A 156 -13.36 -5.63 -8.90
CA ILE A 156 -12.94 -6.30 -7.65
C ILE A 156 -11.42 -6.39 -7.56
N ARG A 157 -10.74 -6.72 -8.66
CA ARG A 157 -9.27 -6.78 -8.70
C ARG A 157 -8.63 -5.42 -8.44
N ALA A 158 -9.16 -4.36 -9.05
CA ALA A 158 -8.67 -3.00 -8.85
C ALA A 158 -8.89 -2.52 -7.41
N MET A 159 -10.06 -2.83 -6.83
CA MET A 159 -10.38 -2.53 -5.43
C MET A 159 -9.48 -3.30 -4.47
N TYR A 160 -9.28 -4.60 -4.71
CA TYR A 160 -8.38 -5.44 -3.92
C TYR A 160 -6.96 -4.90 -3.93
N THR A 161 -6.44 -4.55 -5.12
CA THR A 161 -5.07 -3.99 -5.24
C THR A 161 -4.93 -2.70 -4.45
N GLN A 162 -5.92 -1.80 -4.51
CA GLN A 162 -5.91 -0.55 -3.76
C GLN A 162 -5.94 -0.79 -2.25
N SER A 163 -6.85 -1.63 -1.77
CA SER A 163 -6.97 -2.01 -0.37
C SER A 163 -5.69 -2.69 0.14
N HIS A 164 -5.15 -3.64 -0.63
CA HIS A 164 -3.96 -4.39 -0.26
C HIS A 164 -2.74 -3.49 -0.15
N ASN A 165 -2.56 -2.56 -1.10
CA ASN A 165 -1.48 -1.59 -1.06
C ASN A 165 -1.60 -0.67 0.17
N ALA A 166 -2.81 -0.22 0.50
CA ALA A 166 -3.05 0.59 1.69
C ALA A 166 -2.76 -0.19 2.98
N HIS A 167 -3.21 -1.45 3.07
CA HIS A 167 -2.94 -2.34 4.20
C HIS A 167 -1.44 -2.58 4.39
N THR A 168 -0.74 -2.86 3.29
CA THR A 168 0.71 -3.10 3.30
C THR A 168 1.47 -1.85 3.75
N ALA A 169 1.12 -0.69 3.20
CA ALA A 169 1.74 0.58 3.57
C ALA A 169 1.49 0.90 5.05
N PHE A 170 0.28 0.67 5.56
CA PHE A 170 -0.04 0.85 6.97
C PHE A 170 0.81 -0.06 7.87
N THR A 171 0.87 -1.35 7.54
CA THR A 171 1.64 -2.35 8.30
C THR A 171 3.13 -2.00 8.34
N GLN A 172 3.72 -1.60 7.21
CA GLN A 172 5.10 -1.14 7.13
C GLN A 172 5.33 0.08 8.02
N THR A 173 4.42 1.06 7.95
CA THR A 173 4.53 2.30 8.72
C THR A 173 4.43 2.03 10.24
N MET A 174 3.55 1.12 10.66
CA MET A 174 3.45 0.69 12.05
C MET A 174 4.70 -0.06 12.54
N ALA A 175 5.30 -0.89 11.69
CA ALA A 175 6.56 -1.57 12.01
C ALA A 175 7.72 -0.58 12.18
N GLU A 176 7.82 0.43 11.30
CA GLU A 176 8.81 1.50 11.41
C GLU A 176 8.65 2.31 12.70
N LEU A 177 7.42 2.66 13.07
CA LEU A 177 7.12 3.33 14.34
C LEU A 177 7.55 2.49 15.54
N ALA A 178 7.27 1.19 15.52
CA ALA A 178 7.70 0.29 16.59
C ALA A 178 9.22 0.25 16.73
N VAL A 179 9.99 0.15 15.63
CA VAL A 179 11.46 0.14 15.67
C VAL A 179 12.02 1.46 16.22
N MET A 180 11.43 2.60 15.86
CA MET A 180 11.86 3.91 16.35
C MET A 180 11.64 4.05 17.86
N GLU A 181 10.53 3.55 18.39
CA GLU A 181 10.21 3.57 19.83
C GLU A 181 11.24 2.77 20.65
N HIS A 182 11.64 1.58 20.17
CA HIS A 182 12.67 0.77 20.82
C HIS A 182 14.07 1.39 20.76
N SER A 183 14.36 2.16 19.71
CA SER A 183 15.68 2.79 19.52
C SER A 183 15.83 4.10 20.31
N ALA A 184 14.72 4.73 20.69
CA ALA A 184 14.70 5.99 21.44
C ALA A 184 14.76 5.81 22.96
N GLN A 185 14.74 4.57 23.46
CA GLN A 185 14.76 4.28 24.90
C GLN A 185 16.21 4.40 25.44
N PRO A 186 16.52 5.39 26.29
CA PRO A 186 17.87 5.55 26.83
C PRO A 186 18.19 4.38 27.77
N ARG A 187 19.28 3.65 27.51
CA ARG A 187 19.86 2.71 28.48
C ARG A 187 20.17 3.49 29.75
N SER A 188 19.36 3.35 30.80
CA SER A 188 19.66 3.93 32.10
C SER A 188 21.00 3.39 32.59
N PRO A 189 21.98 4.23 32.98
CA PRO A 189 23.22 3.75 33.55
C PRO A 189 22.92 3.12 34.90
N ALA A 190 23.31 1.86 35.07
CA ALA A 190 23.26 1.15 36.33
C ALA A 190 24.00 1.98 37.39
N SER A 191 23.26 2.47 38.38
CA SER A 191 23.81 3.12 39.57
C SER A 191 24.58 2.09 40.39
N SER A 192 25.88 1.99 40.14
CA SER A 192 26.82 1.30 41.01
C SER A 192 27.10 2.20 42.23
N THR A 193 26.46 1.88 43.35
CA THR A 193 26.76 2.43 44.67
C THR A 193 28.04 1.76 45.17
N PRO A 194 29.17 2.48 45.37
CA PRO A 194 30.28 1.93 46.13
C PRO A 194 30.01 2.12 47.63
N SER A 195 30.45 1.12 48.39
CA SER A 195 30.33 1.00 49.85
C SER A 195 31.12 2.04 50.63
#